data_AF-A0ABD0U2K7-F1
#
_entry.id   AF-A0ABD0U2K7-F1
#
_cell.length_a   1.000
_cell.length_b   1.000
_cell.length_c   1.000
_cell.angle_alpha   90.00
_cell.angle_beta   90.00
_cell.angle_gamma   90.00
#
_symmetry.space_group_name_H-M   'P 1'
#
loop_
_entity.id
_entity.type
_entity.pdbx_description
1 polymer ?
#
loop_
_entity_poly.entity_id
_entity_poly.type
_entity_poly.pdbx_seq_one_letter_code
_entity_poly.pdbx_strand_id
1 'polypeptide(L)'
;MEPIQKDCGHAYHLIDEMPDPKLVSWTRTISSYIKSGHAELGLREFRRMCESGLRPNEYGLSLALKASRLADEPAIGKLLHGLAIKAGFEANSFCGTSILDMYCKYGYMKEAQLFFDKATVKCQALWNSFIDGYSRHSNAHKAVKLFHQMLLSCTSPNSFTYTILIKHGAGILDIGFVKFIHARVIKIGFENWI
;
A
#
# COMPACT_ATOMS: atom_id res chain seq x y z
N MET A 1 -10.70 -42.09 -13.75
CA MET A 1 -10.26 -40.75 -14.19
C MET A 1 -11.17 -39.75 -13.54
N GLU A 2 -10.73 -39.19 -12.42
CA GLU A 2 -11.44 -38.13 -11.71
C GLU A 2 -11.22 -36.78 -12.41
N PRO A 3 -12.21 -35.87 -12.45
CA PRO A 3 -12.03 -34.54 -13.01
C PRO A 3 -11.37 -33.62 -11.98
N ILE A 4 -10.22 -33.08 -12.36
CA ILE A 4 -9.51 -32.03 -11.64
C ILE A 4 -10.26 -30.70 -11.83
N GLN A 5 -10.76 -30.16 -10.72
CA GLN A 5 -10.83 -28.73 -10.37
C GLN A 5 -11.73 -27.79 -11.20
N LYS A 6 -13.05 -27.91 -10.97
CA LYS A 6 -14.00 -26.79 -11.09
C LYS A 6 -14.07 -26.07 -9.75
N ASP A 7 -13.31 -24.99 -9.55
CA ASP A 7 -13.75 -23.90 -8.63
C ASP A 7 -12.93 -22.58 -8.64
N CYS A 8 -12.15 -22.27 -9.68
CA CYS A 8 -11.42 -20.99 -9.73
C CYS A 8 -11.55 -20.19 -11.05
N GLY A 9 -12.35 -20.61 -12.02
CA GLY A 9 -12.20 -20.15 -13.42
C GLY A 9 -13.07 -19.00 -13.93
N HIS A 10 -14.22 -18.70 -13.33
CA HIS A 10 -15.21 -17.85 -14.03
C HIS A 10 -14.90 -16.34 -13.99
N ALA A 11 -14.34 -15.81 -12.90
CA ALA A 11 -14.14 -14.36 -12.78
C ALA A 11 -12.96 -13.81 -13.61
N TYR A 12 -12.02 -14.66 -14.02
CA TYR A 12 -10.75 -14.25 -14.62
C TYR A 12 -10.80 -14.03 -16.13
N HIS A 13 -11.77 -14.65 -16.80
CA HIS A 13 -11.99 -14.51 -18.25
C HIS A 13 -13.14 -13.57 -18.60
N LEU A 14 -13.87 -13.05 -17.60
CA LEU A 14 -15.00 -12.13 -17.82
C LEU A 14 -14.63 -10.94 -18.71
N ILE A 15 -13.39 -10.45 -18.60
CA ILE A 15 -12.96 -9.30 -19.40
C ILE A 15 -12.79 -9.63 -20.88
N ASP A 16 -12.45 -10.88 -21.19
CA ASP A 16 -12.27 -11.37 -22.56
C ASP A 16 -13.63 -11.61 -23.25
N GLU A 17 -14.69 -11.84 -22.47
CA GLU A 17 -16.06 -11.99 -22.95
C GLU A 17 -16.77 -10.65 -23.20
N MET A 18 -16.21 -9.54 -22.72
CA MET A 18 -16.80 -8.20 -22.86
C MET A 18 -16.38 -7.56 -24.20
N PRO A 19 -17.31 -7.16 -25.07
CA PRO A 19 -16.98 -6.52 -26.35
C PRO A 19 -16.26 -5.17 -26.20
N ASP A 20 -16.57 -4.44 -25.11
CA ASP A 20 -15.96 -3.14 -24.77
C ASP A 20 -15.87 -2.99 -23.24
N PRO A 21 -14.83 -3.58 -22.60
CA PRO A 21 -14.70 -3.56 -21.15
C PRO A 21 -14.31 -2.17 -20.64
N LYS A 22 -15.16 -1.60 -19.79
CA LYS A 22 -14.92 -0.30 -19.14
C LYS A 22 -13.84 -0.39 -18.06
N LEU A 23 -13.28 0.77 -17.68
CA LEU A 23 -12.26 0.90 -16.62
C LEU A 23 -12.62 0.16 -15.31
N VAL A 24 -13.89 0.17 -14.91
CA VAL A 24 -14.37 -0.55 -13.72
C VAL A 24 -14.21 -2.07 -13.86
N SER A 25 -14.44 -2.65 -15.04
CA SER A 25 -14.24 -4.08 -15.30
C SER A 25 -12.77 -4.46 -15.17
N TRP A 26 -11.87 -3.65 -15.74
CA TRP A 26 -10.42 -3.86 -15.62
C TRP A 26 -9.95 -3.77 -14.17
N THR A 27 -10.29 -2.70 -13.46
CA THR A 27 -9.88 -2.50 -12.06
C THR A 27 -10.42 -3.58 -11.13
N ARG A 28 -11.64 -4.09 -11.38
CA ARG A 28 -12.20 -5.24 -10.65
C ARG A 28 -11.40 -6.51 -10.92
N THR A 29 -11.07 -6.78 -12.18
CA THR A 29 -10.30 -7.97 -12.59
C THR A 29 -8.90 -7.94 -11.98
N ILE A 30 -8.19 -6.81 -12.08
CA ILE A 30 -6.87 -6.61 -11.46
C ILE A 30 -6.94 -6.82 -9.94
N SER A 31 -7.96 -6.24 -9.28
CA SER A 31 -8.16 -6.41 -7.83
C SER A 31 -8.40 -7.88 -7.46
N SER A 32 -9.14 -8.62 -8.29
CA SER A 32 -9.40 -10.05 -8.11
C SER A 32 -8.09 -10.84 -8.17
N TYR A 33 -7.27 -10.62 -9.19
CA TYR A 33 -5.96 -11.28 -9.32
C TYR A 33 -5.04 -11.00 -8.12
N ILE A 34 -4.96 -9.75 -7.66
CA ILE A 34 -4.20 -9.36 -6.46
C ILE A 34 -4.68 -10.14 -5.22
N LYS A 35 -6.00 -10.22 -5.01
CA LYS A 35 -6.59 -10.89 -3.83
C LYS A 35 -6.33 -12.40 -3.83
N SER A 36 -6.28 -12.99 -5.00
CA SER A 36 -6.04 -14.42 -5.17
C SER A 36 -4.56 -14.80 -5.26
N GLY A 37 -3.65 -13.86 -5.00
CA GLY A 37 -2.20 -14.13 -4.98
C GLY A 37 -1.54 -14.22 -6.36
N HIS A 38 -2.22 -13.81 -7.43
CA HIS A 38 -1.72 -13.84 -8.81
C HIS A 38 -1.41 -12.42 -9.30
N ALA A 39 -0.55 -11.70 -8.57
CA ALA A 39 -0.31 -10.27 -8.79
C ALA A 39 0.30 -9.96 -10.17
N GLU A 40 1.09 -10.88 -10.72
CA GLU A 40 1.70 -10.83 -12.04
C GLU A 40 0.63 -10.77 -13.14
N LEU A 41 -0.42 -11.59 -13.00
CA LEU A 41 -1.57 -11.54 -13.90
C LEU A 41 -2.32 -10.21 -13.76
N GLY A 42 -2.45 -9.68 -12.53
CA GLY A 42 -2.98 -8.35 -12.29
C GLY A 42 -2.22 -7.24 -13.03
N LEU A 43 -0.88 -7.30 -13.06
CA LEU A 43 -0.05 -6.36 -13.84
C LEU A 43 -0.23 -6.52 -15.34
N ARG A 44 -0.36 -7.77 -15.81
CA ARG A 44 -0.61 -8.06 -17.22
C ARG A 44 -1.95 -7.47 -17.67
N GLU A 45 -3.00 -7.62 -16.88
CA GLU A 45 -4.30 -7.02 -17.19
C GLU A 45 -4.28 -5.49 -17.11
N PHE A 46 -3.51 -4.90 -16.19
CA PHE A 46 -3.29 -3.45 -16.18
C PHE A 46 -2.62 -2.95 -17.47
N ARG A 47 -1.62 -3.69 -17.97
CA ARG A 47 -0.98 -3.40 -19.25
C ARG A 47 -1.99 -3.49 -20.40
N ARG A 48 -2.76 -4.59 -20.49
CA ARG A 48 -3.80 -4.77 -21.51
C ARG A 48 -4.84 -3.65 -21.50
N MET A 49 -5.27 -3.19 -20.33
CA MET A 49 -6.13 -2.01 -20.18
C MET A 49 -5.50 -0.75 -20.80
N CYS A 50 -4.21 -0.51 -20.58
CA CYS A 50 -3.54 0.64 -21.19
C CYS A 50 -3.37 0.49 -22.71
N GLU A 51 -3.10 -0.72 -23.19
CA GLU A 51 -2.97 -1.06 -24.62
C GLU A 51 -4.31 -0.96 -25.36
N SER A 52 -5.43 -1.17 -24.67
CA SER A 52 -6.78 -0.93 -25.21
C SER A 52 -7.13 0.56 -25.33
N GLY A 53 -6.18 1.46 -25.07
CA GLY A 53 -6.36 2.92 -25.16
C GLY A 53 -6.96 3.56 -23.90
N LEU A 54 -7.38 2.78 -22.90
CA LEU A 54 -7.92 3.32 -21.66
C LEU A 54 -6.80 3.93 -20.80
N ARG A 55 -7.12 5.04 -20.14
CA ARG A 55 -6.25 5.66 -19.14
C ARG A 55 -6.64 5.18 -17.74
N PRO A 56 -5.68 4.71 -16.92
CA PRO A 56 -5.98 4.39 -15.54
C PRO A 56 -6.37 5.67 -14.79
N ASN A 57 -7.31 5.54 -13.85
CA ASN A 57 -7.51 6.53 -12.80
C ASN A 57 -6.58 6.26 -11.61
N GLU A 58 -6.66 7.10 -10.59
CA GLU A 58 -5.88 7.01 -9.35
C GLU A 58 -6.00 5.64 -8.67
N TYR A 59 -7.21 5.06 -8.69
CA TYR A 59 -7.47 3.75 -8.11
C TYR A 59 -6.82 2.63 -8.93
N GLY A 60 -7.01 2.62 -10.25
CA GLY A 60 -6.38 1.64 -11.13
C GLY A 60 -4.85 1.65 -11.03
N LEU A 61 -4.27 2.84 -10.93
CA LEU A 61 -2.83 2.98 -10.75
C LEU A 61 -2.35 2.50 -9.36
N SER A 62 -3.13 2.75 -8.31
CA SER A 62 -2.85 2.21 -6.97
C SER A 62 -2.88 0.68 -6.95
N LEU A 63 -3.79 0.05 -7.70
CA LEU A 63 -3.84 -1.41 -7.85
C LEU A 63 -2.60 -1.94 -8.58
N ALA A 64 -2.18 -1.29 -9.66
CA ALA A 64 -0.96 -1.67 -10.38
C ALA A 64 0.29 -1.54 -9.50
N LEU A 65 0.41 -0.47 -8.72
CA LEU A 65 1.51 -0.30 -7.76
C LEU A 65 1.50 -1.41 -6.71
N LYS A 66 0.34 -1.72 -6.13
CA LYS A 66 0.18 -2.85 -5.20
C LYS A 66 0.54 -4.17 -5.86
N ALA A 67 0.12 -4.41 -7.10
CA ALA A 67 0.44 -5.61 -7.85
C ALA A 67 1.96 -5.72 -8.11
N SER A 68 2.63 -4.64 -8.52
CA SER A 68 4.09 -4.61 -8.68
C SER A 68 4.84 -4.89 -7.38
N ARG A 69 4.27 -4.44 -6.25
CA ARG A 69 4.79 -4.74 -4.93
C ARG A 69 4.62 -6.23 -4.60
N LEU A 70 3.47 -6.82 -4.87
CA LEU A 70 3.21 -8.23 -4.53
C LEU A 70 3.92 -9.22 -5.45
N ALA A 71 4.05 -8.88 -6.74
CA ALA A 71 4.78 -9.64 -7.74
C ALA A 71 6.31 -9.53 -7.64
N ASP A 72 6.82 -8.79 -6.65
CA ASP A 72 8.25 -8.54 -6.44
C ASP A 72 8.96 -7.83 -7.61
N GLU A 73 8.25 -6.91 -8.27
CA GLU A 73 8.71 -6.19 -9.48
C GLU A 73 9.02 -4.70 -9.20
N PRO A 74 10.17 -4.35 -8.60
CA PRO A 74 10.52 -2.96 -8.25
C PRO A 74 10.71 -2.06 -9.47
N ALA A 75 11.18 -2.61 -10.60
CA ALA A 75 11.37 -1.86 -11.83
C ALA A 75 10.02 -1.37 -12.38
N ILE A 76 9.00 -2.24 -12.38
CA ILE A 76 7.64 -1.89 -12.75
C ILE A 76 7.07 -0.85 -11.78
N GLY A 77 7.30 -1.02 -10.47
CA GLY A 77 6.87 -0.03 -9.47
C GLY A 77 7.41 1.39 -9.75
N LYS A 78 8.68 1.52 -10.14
CA LYS A 78 9.28 2.82 -10.52
C LYS A 78 8.67 3.39 -11.81
N LEU A 79 8.37 2.55 -12.81
CA LEU A 79 7.67 2.99 -14.02
C LEU A 79 6.26 3.50 -13.70
N LEU A 80 5.53 2.79 -12.84
CA LEU A 80 4.19 3.18 -12.39
C LEU A 80 4.20 4.48 -11.59
N HIS A 81 5.24 4.74 -10.79
CA HIS A 81 5.42 6.04 -10.13
C HIS A 81 5.62 7.16 -11.17
N GLY A 82 6.45 6.95 -12.19
CA GLY A 82 6.60 7.91 -13.30
C GLY A 82 5.27 8.17 -14.01
N LEU A 83 4.46 7.13 -14.23
CA LEU A 83 3.12 7.26 -14.77
C LEU A 83 2.18 8.05 -13.84
N ALA A 84 2.29 7.87 -12.52
CA ALA A 84 1.50 8.59 -11.53
C ALA A 84 1.78 10.09 -11.57
N ILE A 85 3.06 10.48 -11.64
CA ILE A 85 3.47 11.88 -11.79
C ILE A 85 2.92 12.45 -13.09
N LYS A 86 3.05 11.73 -14.21
CA LYS A 86 2.54 12.19 -15.51
C LYS A 86 1.02 12.37 -15.53
N ALA A 87 0.31 11.57 -14.75
CA ALA A 87 -1.15 11.63 -14.62
C ALA A 87 -1.63 12.61 -13.53
N GLY A 88 -0.74 13.19 -12.71
CA GLY A 88 -1.09 14.07 -11.61
C GLY A 88 -1.73 13.36 -10.41
N PHE A 89 -1.44 12.06 -10.22
CA PHE A 89 -2.04 11.24 -9.17
C PHE A 89 -1.11 11.01 -7.97
N GLU A 90 0.12 11.51 -7.97
CA GLU A 90 1.07 11.33 -6.88
C GLU A 90 0.60 11.91 -5.54
N ALA A 91 -0.21 12.97 -5.58
CA ALA A 91 -0.82 13.59 -4.40
C ALA A 91 -2.11 12.88 -3.93
N ASN A 92 -2.66 11.96 -4.73
CA ASN A 92 -3.84 11.20 -4.33
C ASN A 92 -3.50 10.24 -3.18
N SER A 93 -4.37 10.15 -2.17
CA SER A 93 -4.12 9.34 -0.98
C SER A 93 -3.90 7.86 -1.27
N PHE A 94 -4.66 7.25 -2.18
CA PHE A 94 -4.50 5.84 -2.54
C PHE A 94 -3.21 5.60 -3.32
N CYS A 95 -2.98 6.42 -4.35
CA CYS A 95 -1.82 6.27 -5.22
C CYS A 95 -0.51 6.62 -4.48
N GLY A 96 -0.46 7.76 -3.80
CA GLY A 96 0.71 8.19 -3.02
C GLY A 96 1.08 7.24 -1.89
N THR A 97 0.09 6.69 -1.17
CA THR A 97 0.34 5.64 -0.17
C THR A 97 0.94 4.39 -0.81
N SER A 98 0.43 3.97 -1.98
CA SER A 98 0.95 2.80 -2.70
C SER A 98 2.35 3.01 -3.27
N ILE A 99 2.68 4.23 -3.73
CA ILE A 99 4.03 4.62 -4.16
C ILE A 99 5.01 4.51 -2.98
N LEU A 100 4.64 5.10 -1.84
CA LEU A 100 5.48 5.09 -0.64
C LEU A 100 5.71 3.67 -0.12
N ASP A 101 4.65 2.87 -0.02
CA ASP A 101 4.72 1.47 0.41
C ASP A 101 5.61 0.63 -0.54
N MET A 102 5.52 0.87 -1.86
CA MET A 102 6.40 0.23 -2.83
C MET A 102 7.88 0.53 -2.55
N TYR A 103 8.27 1.80 -2.39
CA TYR A 103 9.65 2.14 -2.04
C TYR A 103 10.09 1.55 -0.70
N CYS A 104 9.20 1.58 0.30
CA CYS A 104 9.45 0.99 1.61
C CYS A 104 9.58 -0.53 1.57
N LYS A 105 8.88 -1.26 0.68
CA LYS A 105 9.06 -2.72 0.56
C LYS A 105 10.50 -3.06 0.20
N TYR A 106 11.05 -2.40 -0.82
CA TYR A 106 12.36 -2.74 -1.39
C TYR A 106 13.55 -2.04 -0.69
N GLY A 107 13.31 -1.35 0.42
CA GLY A 107 14.39 -0.69 1.18
C GLY A 107 14.94 0.58 0.52
N TYR A 108 14.24 1.14 -0.48
CA TYR A 108 14.55 2.43 -1.10
C TYR A 108 14.14 3.59 -0.18
N MET A 109 14.69 3.60 1.03
CA MET A 109 14.25 4.48 2.12
C MET A 109 14.59 5.95 1.87
N LYS A 110 15.61 6.24 1.05
CA LYS A 110 15.95 7.62 0.66
C LYS A 110 14.88 8.19 -0.27
N GLU A 111 14.46 7.40 -1.24
CA GLU A 111 13.40 7.72 -2.19
C GLU A 111 12.04 7.82 -1.49
N ALA A 112 11.75 6.90 -0.57
CA ALA A 112 10.57 6.95 0.29
C ALA A 112 10.52 8.25 1.11
N GLN A 113 11.64 8.63 1.74
CA GLN A 113 11.74 9.89 2.49
C GLN A 113 11.53 11.10 1.58
N LEU A 114 12.19 11.14 0.42
CA LEU A 114 12.03 12.24 -0.53
C LEU A 114 10.57 12.38 -1.00
N PHE A 115 9.91 11.27 -1.29
CA PHE A 115 8.50 11.25 -1.66
C PHE A 115 7.62 11.77 -0.52
N PHE A 116 7.83 11.26 0.69
CA PHE A 116 7.08 11.67 1.87
C PHE A 116 7.25 13.16 2.18
N ASP A 117 8.48 13.68 2.12
CA ASP A 117 8.76 15.09 2.41
C ASP A 117 8.07 16.01 1.41
N LYS A 118 8.03 15.64 0.13
CA LYS A 118 7.36 16.38 -0.95
C LYS A 118 5.83 16.30 -0.89
N ALA A 119 5.25 15.32 -0.22
CA ALA A 119 3.80 15.19 -0.11
C ALA A 119 3.20 16.40 0.63
N THR A 120 2.39 17.20 -0.07
CA THR A 120 1.75 18.41 0.45
C THR A 120 0.68 18.08 1.49
N VAL A 121 -0.05 16.98 1.30
CA VAL A 121 -1.04 16.46 2.24
C VAL A 121 -0.64 15.04 2.63
N LYS A 122 -0.33 14.86 3.92
CA LYS A 122 0.05 13.56 4.48
C LYS A 122 -1.13 12.96 5.22
N CYS A 123 -1.91 12.11 4.53
CA CYS A 123 -3.03 11.41 5.16
C CYS A 123 -2.54 10.35 6.16
N GLN A 124 -3.44 9.90 7.04
CA GLN A 124 -3.15 8.88 8.05
C GLN A 124 -2.54 7.59 7.44
N ALA A 125 -3.01 7.17 6.26
CA ALA A 125 -2.49 5.99 5.57
C ALA A 125 -1.04 6.15 5.10
N LEU A 126 -0.66 7.35 4.66
CA LEU A 126 0.71 7.66 4.23
C LEU A 126 1.68 7.66 5.43
N TRP A 127 1.28 8.27 6.55
CA TRP A 127 2.04 8.21 7.82
C TRP A 127 2.25 6.77 8.28
N ASN A 128 1.17 5.99 8.35
CA ASN A 128 1.22 4.60 8.77
C ASN A 128 2.13 3.76 7.87
N SER A 129 2.04 3.94 6.56
CA SER A 129 2.89 3.22 5.61
C SER A 129 4.37 3.56 5.80
N PHE A 130 4.69 4.82 6.14
CA PHE A 130 6.09 5.19 6.35
C PHE A 130 6.65 4.68 7.68
N ILE A 131 5.85 4.77 8.75
CA ILE A 131 6.19 4.23 10.07
C ILE A 131 6.43 2.72 9.93
N ASP A 132 5.54 2.00 9.25
CA ASP A 132 5.69 0.57 8.95
C ASP A 132 6.93 0.29 8.10
N GLY A 133 7.21 1.12 7.10
CA GLY A 133 8.42 1.03 6.28
C GLY A 133 9.70 1.03 7.11
N TYR A 134 9.91 2.06 7.95
CA TYR A 134 11.10 2.11 8.81
C TYR A 134 11.14 1.01 9.86
N SER A 135 9.97 0.63 10.36
CA SER A 135 9.77 -0.44 11.32
C SER A 135 10.22 -1.81 10.76
N ARG A 136 9.86 -2.13 9.50
CA ARG A 136 10.30 -3.35 8.80
C ARG A 136 11.79 -3.39 8.50
N HIS A 137 12.41 -2.24 8.33
CA HIS A 137 13.86 -2.10 8.08
C HIS A 137 14.67 -1.86 9.37
N SER A 138 14.16 -2.38 10.50
CA SER A 138 14.82 -2.35 11.82
C SER A 138 15.26 -0.95 12.30
N ASN A 139 14.59 0.11 11.83
CA ASN A 139 14.89 1.48 12.22
C ASN A 139 13.79 2.05 13.13
N ALA A 140 13.65 1.44 14.32
CA ALA A 140 12.61 1.82 15.28
C ALA A 140 12.71 3.29 15.72
N HIS A 141 13.94 3.83 15.83
CA HIS A 141 14.16 5.24 16.16
C HIS A 141 13.49 6.19 15.15
N LYS A 142 13.65 5.93 13.84
CA LYS A 142 12.97 6.73 12.81
C LYS A 142 11.46 6.49 12.78
N ALA A 143 11.00 5.27 13.02
CA ALA A 143 9.56 4.98 13.13
C ALA A 143 8.91 5.77 14.28
N VAL A 144 9.55 5.82 15.46
CA VAL A 144 9.09 6.62 16.61
C VAL A 144 9.16 8.11 16.32
N LYS A 145 10.25 8.59 15.68
CA LYS A 145 10.35 9.99 15.26
C LYS A 145 9.20 10.38 14.33
N LEU A 146 8.86 9.54 13.36
CA LEU A 146 7.71 9.76 12.47
C LEU A 146 6.38 9.76 13.22
N PHE A 147 6.19 8.86 14.20
CA PHE A 147 5.02 8.88 15.06
C PHE A 147 4.88 10.20 15.83
N HIS A 148 5.96 10.73 16.39
CA HIS A 148 5.94 12.04 17.03
C HIS A 148 5.63 13.17 16.03
N GLN A 149 6.19 13.12 14.82
CA GLN A 149 5.88 14.09 13.77
C GLN A 149 4.41 14.03 13.33
N MET A 150 3.81 12.82 13.28
CA MET A 150 2.39 12.62 13.01
C MET A 150 1.52 13.32 14.05
N LEU A 151 1.84 13.16 15.34
CA LEU A 151 1.15 13.82 16.45
C LEU A 151 1.26 15.36 16.37
N LEU A 152 2.44 15.88 16.04
CA LEU A 152 2.67 17.33 15.87
C LEU A 152 1.96 17.90 14.63
N SER A 153 1.70 17.06 13.63
CA SER A 153 0.98 17.44 12.41
C SER A 153 -0.54 17.37 12.56
N CYS A 154 -1.07 17.29 13.80
CA CYS A 154 -2.49 17.14 14.12
C CYS A 154 -3.18 15.94 13.42
N THR A 155 -2.42 14.95 12.97
CA THR A 155 -2.96 13.73 12.38
C THR A 155 -3.08 12.69 13.49
N SER A 156 -4.31 12.30 13.82
CA SER A 156 -4.53 11.34 14.91
C SER A 156 -4.02 9.94 14.51
N PRO A 157 -3.22 9.27 15.35
CA PRO A 157 -2.93 7.84 15.20
C PRO A 157 -4.20 6.99 15.26
N ASN A 158 -4.23 5.86 14.55
CA ASN A 158 -5.29 4.86 14.67
C ASN A 158 -4.75 3.55 15.27
N SER A 159 -5.63 2.57 15.45
CA SER A 159 -5.29 1.22 15.90
C SER A 159 -4.10 0.64 15.12
N PHE A 160 -4.10 0.79 13.80
CA PHE A 160 -3.02 0.30 12.95
C PHE A 160 -1.67 0.96 13.24
N THR A 161 -1.64 2.28 13.52
CA THR A 161 -0.41 2.98 13.95
C THR A 161 0.20 2.33 15.19
N TYR A 162 -0.62 2.03 16.19
CA TYR A 162 -0.16 1.41 17.43
C TYR A 162 0.27 -0.05 17.24
N THR A 163 -0.45 -0.82 16.41
CA THR A 163 -0.05 -2.20 16.06
C THR A 163 1.34 -2.24 15.44
N ILE A 164 1.67 -1.31 14.52
CA ILE A 164 3.01 -1.23 13.91
C ILE A 164 4.09 -1.00 14.98
N LEU A 165 3.86 0.00 15.84
CA LEU A 165 4.80 0.39 16.90
C LEU A 165 5.02 -0.72 17.92
N ILE A 166 3.98 -1.47 18.30
CA ILE A 166 4.11 -2.61 19.22
C ILE A 166 4.83 -3.76 18.54
N LYS A 167 4.38 -4.19 17.35
CA LYS A 167 4.87 -5.40 16.66
C LYS A 167 6.38 -5.39 16.40
N HIS A 168 6.95 -4.23 16.10
CA HIS A 168 8.36 -4.12 15.71
C HIS A 168 9.16 -3.27 16.70
N GLY A 169 8.49 -2.57 17.61
CA GLY A 169 9.12 -1.84 18.70
C GLY A 169 9.37 -2.67 19.94
N ALA A 170 8.66 -3.79 20.14
CA ALA A 170 8.81 -4.62 21.34
C ALA A 170 10.24 -5.15 21.61
N GLY A 171 11.11 -5.21 20.59
CA GLY A 171 12.51 -5.60 20.73
C GLY A 171 13.54 -4.45 20.73
N ILE A 172 13.13 -3.22 20.42
CA ILE A 172 14.06 -2.09 20.17
C ILE A 172 13.70 -0.85 20.99
N LEU A 173 12.43 -0.68 21.35
CA LEU A 173 11.93 0.48 22.08
C LEU A 173 12.01 0.22 23.58
N ASP A 174 12.48 1.24 24.30
CA ASP A 174 12.51 1.21 25.76
C ASP A 174 11.12 0.84 26.32
N ILE A 175 11.11 0.08 27.42
CA ILE A 175 9.90 -0.39 28.08
C ILE A 175 9.00 0.79 28.49
N GLY A 176 9.59 1.97 28.75
CA GLY A 176 8.86 3.20 28.99
C GLY A 176 8.03 3.65 27.80
N PHE A 177 8.56 3.53 26.58
CA PHE A 177 7.81 3.87 25.36
C PHE A 177 6.70 2.86 25.07
N VAL A 178 6.95 1.56 25.27
CA VAL A 178 5.90 0.53 25.14
C VAL A 178 4.77 0.78 26.13
N LYS A 179 5.09 1.08 27.39
CA LYS A 179 4.11 1.46 28.42
C LYS A 179 3.36 2.75 28.06
N PHE A 180 4.03 3.74 27.50
CA PHE A 180 3.40 4.97 27.02
C PHE A 180 2.37 4.70 25.92
N ILE A 181 2.75 3.91 24.91
CA ILE A 181 1.85 3.50 23.83
C ILE A 181 0.67 2.72 24.39
N HIS A 182 0.92 1.74 25.27
CA HIS A 182 -0.12 0.95 25.93
C HIS A 182 -1.11 1.84 26.72
N ALA A 183 -0.61 2.79 27.51
CA ALA A 183 -1.44 3.75 28.24
C ALA A 183 -2.27 4.64 27.30
N ARG A 184 -1.73 5.03 26.13
CA ARG A 184 -2.51 5.78 25.13
C ARG A 184 -3.61 4.93 24.48
N VAL A 185 -3.34 3.66 24.19
CA VAL A 185 -4.34 2.71 23.65
C VAL A 185 -5.51 2.56 24.63
N ILE A 186 -5.22 2.39 25.92
CA ILE A 186 -6.22 2.35 27.02
C ILE A 186 -7.00 3.67 27.06
N LYS A 187 -6.30 4.81 27.18
CA LYS A 187 -6.95 6.12 27.27
C LYS A 187 -7.87 6.47 26.08
N ILE A 188 -7.60 5.92 24.90
CA ILE A 188 -8.40 6.15 23.68
C ILE A 188 -9.51 5.10 23.52
N GLY A 189 -9.57 4.06 24.38
CA GLY A 189 -10.65 3.06 24.39
C GLY A 189 -10.47 1.93 23.37
N PHE A 190 -9.24 1.62 22.96
CA PHE A 190 -8.93 0.50 22.05
C PHE A 190 -8.79 -0.86 22.77
N GLU A 191 -9.27 -0.95 24.01
CA GLU A 191 -9.03 -2.06 24.95
C GLU A 191 -9.68 -3.39 24.55
N ASN A 192 -10.64 -3.37 23.60
CA ASN A 192 -11.39 -4.56 23.17
C ASN A 192 -10.78 -5.30 21.96
N TRP A 193 -9.51 -5.09 21.61
CA TRP A 193 -8.90 -5.62 20.38
C TRP A 193 -7.53 -6.29 20.54
N ILE A 194 -7.19 -6.75 21.75
CA ILE A 194 -6.01 -7.60 22.00
C ILE A 194 -6.49 -8.98 22.42
#